data_AF-A0A3R8NXP7-F1
#
_entry.id   AF-A0A3R8NXP7-F1
#
_cell.length_a   1.000
_cell.length_b   1.000
_cell.length_c   1.000
_cell.angle_alpha   90.00
_cell.angle_beta   90.00
_cell.angle_gamma   90.00
#
_symmetry.space_group_name_H-M   'P 1'
#
loop_
_entity.id
_entity.type
_entity.pdbx_description
1 polymer ?
#
loop_
_entity_poly.entity_id
_entity_poly.type
_entity_poly.pdbx_seq_one_letter_code
_entity_poly.pdbx_strand_id
1 'polypeptide(L)' 'KKIAILFLVSLGHMIDTAIIKQGGTIRTMVIFFYLSNEGLSILENTVRIGLPIPEKLQAILKQINER' A
#
# COMPACT_ATOMS: atom_id res chain seq x y z
N LYS A 1 -0.96 -9.82 -12.02
CA LYS A 1 -0.69 -9.00 -10.81
C LYS A 1 -1.96 -8.76 -9.98
N LYS A 2 -3.00 -8.08 -10.49
CA LYS A 2 -4.21 -7.72 -9.69
C LYS A 2 -4.95 -8.92 -9.08
N ILE A 3 -5.07 -10.02 -9.82
CA ILE A 3 -5.69 -11.27 -9.31
C ILE A 3 -4.91 -11.87 -8.13
N ALA A 4 -3.57 -11.79 -8.15
CA ALA A 4 -2.74 -12.30 -7.05
C ALA A 4 -2.92 -11.49 -5.76
N ILE A 5 -3.11 -10.16 -5.89
CA ILE A 5 -3.40 -9.28 -4.74
C ILE A 5 -4.74 -9.67 -4.11
N LEU A 6 -5.78 -9.87 -4.92
CA LEU A 6 -7.08 -10.34 -4.42
C LEU A 6 -6.94 -11.70 -3.72
N PHE A 7 -6.18 -12.64 -4.29
CA PHE A 7 -5.90 -13.92 -3.67
C PHE A 7 -5.24 -13.80 -2.29
N LEU A 8 -4.23 -12.92 -2.16
CA LEU A 8 -3.55 -12.70 -0.89
C LEU A 8 -4.44 -12.03 0.16
N VAL A 9 -5.31 -11.10 -0.26
CA VAL A 9 -6.30 -10.48 0.64
C VAL A 9 -7.31 -11.53 1.13
N SER A 10 -7.78 -12.41 0.25
CA SER A 10 -8.63 -13.54 0.61
C SER A 10 -7.93 -14.51 1.57
N LEU A 11 -6.64 -14.77 1.36
CA LEU A 11 -5.84 -15.61 2.25
C LEU A 11 -5.70 -14.96 3.64
N GLY A 12 -5.40 -13.67 3.71
CA GLY A 12 -5.34 -12.92 4.97
C GLY A 12 -6.68 -12.95 5.73
N HIS A 13 -7.79 -12.83 5.00
CA HIS A 13 -9.12 -12.98 5.59
C HIS A 13 -9.38 -14.40 6.13
N MET A 14 -8.96 -15.43 5.40
CA MET A 14 -9.09 -16.81 5.84
C MET A 14 -8.26 -17.08 7.11
N ILE A 15 -7.06 -16.51 7.21
CA ILE A 15 -6.20 -16.60 8.39
C ILE A 15 -6.83 -15.87 9.59
N ASP A 16 -7.32 -14.65 9.40
CA ASP A 16 -7.99 -13.89 10.46
C ASP A 16 -9.18 -14.66 11.03
N THR A 17 -10.01 -15.24 10.15
CA THR A 17 -11.22 -15.98 10.54
C THR A 17 -10.93 -17.34 11.14
N ALA A 18 -9.93 -18.08 10.62
CA ALA A 18 -9.62 -19.43 11.08
C ALA A 18 -8.75 -19.45 12.36
N ILE A 19 -7.78 -18.54 12.46
CA ILE A 19 -6.74 -18.60 13.51
C ILE A 19 -6.97 -17.52 14.57
N ILE A 20 -7.11 -16.26 14.17
CA ILE A 20 -7.18 -15.14 15.11
C ILE A 20 -8.56 -15.03 15.75
N LYS A 21 -9.63 -15.44 15.04
CA LYS A 21 -11.03 -15.54 15.51
C LYS A 21 -11.66 -14.22 15.99
N GLN A 22 -10.89 -13.14 16.13
CA GLN A 22 -11.33 -11.78 16.44
C GLN A 22 -10.49 -10.74 15.69
N GLY A 23 -11.18 -9.84 14.98
CA GLY A 23 -10.54 -8.75 14.23
C GLY A 23 -9.97 -9.20 12.89
N GLY A 24 -10.04 -8.32 11.88
CA GLY A 24 -9.53 -8.55 10.53
C GLY A 24 -8.11 -8.00 10.34
N THR A 25 -7.23 -8.20 11.32
CA THR A 25 -5.94 -7.53 11.41
C THR A 25 -5.00 -7.92 10.28
N ILE A 26 -4.87 -9.22 9.96
CA ILE A 26 -3.99 -9.71 8.91
C ILE A 26 -4.47 -9.26 7.54
N ARG A 27 -5.76 -9.38 7.25
CA ARG A 27 -6.38 -8.86 6.02
C ARG A 27 -6.09 -7.37 5.87
N THR A 28 -6.26 -6.60 6.95
CA THR A 28 -6.02 -5.16 6.95
C THR A 28 -4.55 -4.85 6.69
N MET A 29 -3.62 -5.57 7.30
CA MET A 29 -2.18 -5.44 7.02
C MET A 29 -1.83 -5.74 5.56
N VAL A 30 -2.37 -6.83 4.99
CA VAL A 30 -2.14 -7.19 3.58
C VAL A 30 -2.68 -6.10 2.64
N ILE A 31 -3.86 -5.56 2.94
CA ILE A 31 -4.43 -4.43 2.16
C ILE A 31 -3.51 -3.21 2.26
N PHE A 32 -3.08 -2.81 3.47
CA PHE A 32 -2.21 -1.66 3.66
C PHE A 32 -0.87 -1.82 2.96
N PHE A 33 -0.27 -3.01 2.98
CA PHE A 33 0.98 -3.28 2.27
C PHE A 33 0.87 -2.99 0.77
N TYR A 34 -0.16 -3.51 0.11
CA TYR A 34 -0.36 -3.24 -1.32
C TYR A 34 -0.82 -1.80 -1.59
N LEU A 35 -1.60 -1.22 -0.67
CA LEU A 35 -1.99 0.18 -0.75
C LEU A 35 -0.78 1.12 -0.67
N SER A 36 0.22 0.83 0.16
CA SER A 36 1.44 1.64 0.24
C SER A 36 2.23 1.64 -1.07
N ASN A 37 2.32 0.50 -1.76
CA ASN A 37 3.00 0.43 -3.06
C ASN A 37 2.28 1.25 -4.13
N GLU A 38 0.95 1.08 -4.26
CA GLU A 38 0.16 1.87 -5.22
C GLU A 38 0.09 3.35 -4.81
N GLY A 39 0.08 3.62 -3.50
CA GLY A 39 0.09 4.96 -2.92
C GLY A 39 1.35 5.74 -3.28
N LEU A 40 2.52 5.09 -3.26
CA LEU A 40 3.77 5.70 -3.76
C LEU A 40 3.67 6.03 -5.25
N SER A 41 3.18 5.12 -6.08
CA SER A 41 2.98 5.37 -7.51
C SER A 41 2.00 6.51 -7.80
N ILE A 42 0.92 6.63 -7.02
CA ILE A 42 -0.02 7.76 -7.10
C ILE A 42 0.67 9.06 -6.71
N LEU A 43 1.47 9.03 -5.65
CA LEU A 43 2.16 10.20 -5.14
C LEU A 43 3.22 10.71 -6.12
N GLU A 44 3.99 9.81 -6.75
CA GLU A 44 4.90 10.16 -7.84
C GLU A 44 4.17 10.80 -9.03
N ASN A 45 3.03 10.22 -9.43
CA ASN A 45 2.24 10.81 -10.52
C ASN A 45 1.69 12.19 -10.16
N THR A 46 1.31 12.38 -8.90
CA THR A 46 0.84 13.65 -8.33
C THR A 46 1.93 14.73 -8.41
N VAL A 47 3.18 14.37 -8.13
CA VAL A 47 4.34 15.28 -8.31
C VAL A 47 4.52 15.64 -9.78
N ARG A 48 4.43 14.65 -10.68
CA ARG A 48 4.64 14.83 -12.12
C ARG A 48 3.63 15.77 -12.76
N ILE A 49 2.37 15.76 -12.30
CA ILE A 49 1.32 16.66 -12.81
C ILE A 49 1.36 18.05 -12.16
N GLY A 50 2.33 18.33 -11.28
CA GLY A 50 2.51 19.64 -10.66
C GLY A 50 1.55 19.94 -9.52
N LEU A 51 0.93 18.92 -8.91
CA LEU A 51 0.07 19.14 -7.75
C LEU A 51 0.94 19.56 -6.55
N PRO A 52 0.56 20.60 -5.80
CA PRO A 52 1.32 21.02 -4.61
C PRO A 52 1.23 19.93 -3.54
N ILE A 53 2.36 19.27 -3.29
CA ILE A 53 2.57 18.35 -2.17
C ILE A 53 3.62 18.95 -1.21
N PRO A 54 3.59 18.60 0.09
CA PRO A 54 4.54 19.15 1.06
C PRO A 54 6.00 18.88 0.67
N GLU A 55 6.86 19.90 0.78
CA GLU A 55 8.28 19.82 0.37
C GLU A 55 9.04 18.66 1.03
N LYS A 56 8.78 18.41 2.32
CA LYS A 56 9.37 17.27 3.05
C LYS A 56 9.02 15.93 2.41
N LEU A 57 7.79 15.79 1.92
CA LEU A 57 7.31 14.57 1.29
C LEU A 57 7.97 14.40 -0.09
N GLN A 58 8.09 15.49 -0.85
CA GLN A 58 8.75 15.51 -2.15
C GLN A 58 10.25 15.16 -2.04
N ALA A 59 10.93 15.66 -1.01
CA ALA A 59 12.32 15.32 -0.72
C ALA A 59 12.50 13.83 -0.41
N ILE A 60 11.61 13.24 0.41
CA ILE A 60 11.64 11.81 0.73
C ILE A 60 11.44 10.95 -0.53
N LEU A 61 10.48 11.30 -1.39
CA LEU A 61 10.22 10.57 -2.64
C LEU A 61 11.43 10.60 -3.56
N LYS A 62 12.08 11.75 -3.69
CA LYS A 62 13.29 11.90 -4.51
C LYS A 62 14.42 11.01 -3.97
N GLN A 63 14.60 10.96 -2.65
CA GLN A 63 15.60 10.11 -2.01
C GLN A 63 15.33 8.60 -2.20
N ILE A 64 14.07 8.18 -2.22
CA ILE A 64 13.70 6.77 -2.48
C ILE A 64 14.02 6.38 -3.93
N ASN A 65 13.79 7.29 -4.89
CA ASN A 65 13.98 7.04 -6.31
C ASN A 65 15.43 7.17 -6.80
N GLU A 66 16.33 7.75 -5.99
CA GLU A 66 17.77 7.84 -6.25
C GLU A 66 18.58 6.61 -5.75
N ARG A 67 17.92 5.62 -5.15
CA ARG A 67 18.51 4.29 -4.87
C ARG A 67 18.33 3.35 -6.04
#